data_AF-A0A645JFU1-F1
#
_entry.id   AF-A0A645JFU1-F1
#
_cell.length_a   1.000
_cell.length_b   1.000
_cell.length_c   1.000
_cell.angle_alpha   90.00
_cell.angle_beta   90.00
_cell.angle_gamma   90.00
#
_symmetry.space_group_name_H-M   'P 1'
#
loop_
_entity.id
_entity.type
_entity.pdbx_description
1 polymer ?
#
loop_
_entity_poly.entity_id
_entity_poly.type
_entity_poly.pdbx_seq_one_letter_code
_entity_poly.pdbx_strand_id
1 'polypeptide(L)'
;MILDIGTHVLAMLRETVRYLGGNNEMVLRLVSAKDRLGRDIPQSDLTTAEGEAHLQGQISGIPLDIRLNKYAGPAGGQKGLRLYLRDGRIISHDRRGTEDVLEVIDGKVVQRWSITGTIYAHCLAEQILGAQSLFERCPQEVSQTTLRRLEEVECLLTLQQQLRGPH
;
A
#
# COMPACT_ATOMS: atom_id res chain seq x y z
N MET A 1 14.17 -2.93 -1.09
CA MET A 1 13.58 -4.06 -1.83
C MET A 1 12.55 -3.57 -2.83
N ILE A 2 11.96 -4.43 -3.68
CA ILE A 2 10.75 -4.06 -4.44
C ILE A 2 9.48 -4.22 -3.59
N LEU A 3 9.45 -5.21 -2.69
CA LEU A 3 8.29 -5.47 -1.81
C LEU A 3 8.15 -4.46 -0.65
N ASP A 4 9.15 -3.60 -0.41
CA ASP A 4 9.09 -2.61 0.67
C ASP A 4 7.98 -1.57 0.47
N ILE A 5 7.70 -1.18 -0.77
CA ILE A 5 6.55 -0.30 -1.11
C ILE A 5 5.22 -0.98 -0.82
N GLY A 6 5.20 -2.32 -0.75
CA GLY A 6 4.04 -3.08 -0.30
C GLY A 6 3.60 -2.70 1.10
N THR A 7 4.50 -2.27 1.98
CA THR A 7 4.16 -1.91 3.37
C THR A 7 3.14 -0.77 3.42
N HIS A 8 3.31 0.27 2.59
CA HIS A 8 2.36 1.38 2.52
C HIS A 8 1.04 0.98 1.87
N VAL A 9 1.09 0.15 0.82
CA VAL A 9 -0.11 -0.33 0.12
C VAL A 9 -0.96 -1.20 1.03
N LEU A 10 -0.34 -2.17 1.71
CA LEU A 10 -1.03 -3.01 2.69
C LEU A 10 -1.54 -2.19 3.87
N ALA A 11 -0.80 -1.17 4.30
CA ALA A 11 -1.25 -0.28 5.36
C ALA A 11 -2.57 0.40 5.03
N MET A 12 -2.62 1.04 3.87
CA MET A 12 -3.82 1.73 3.43
C MET A 12 -4.98 0.75 3.20
N LEU A 13 -4.72 -0.39 2.55
CA LEU A 13 -5.76 -1.38 2.27
C LEU A 13 -6.35 -1.98 3.53
N ARG A 14 -5.52 -2.50 4.42
CA ARG A 14 -5.96 -3.20 5.62
C ARG A 14 -6.65 -2.25 6.59
N GLU A 15 -6.16 -1.03 6.71
CA GLU A 15 -6.79 -0.02 7.56
C GLU A 15 -8.13 0.45 6.98
N THR A 16 -8.22 0.63 5.65
CA THR A 16 -9.49 0.95 4.97
C THR A 16 -10.53 -0.15 5.20
N VAL A 17 -10.15 -1.42 4.99
CA VAL A 17 -11.04 -2.56 5.21
C VAL A 17 -11.47 -2.66 6.66
N ARG A 18 -10.55 -2.39 7.62
CA ARG A 18 -10.85 -2.38 9.05
C ARG A 18 -11.89 -1.32 9.40
N TYR A 19 -11.73 -0.09 8.92
CA TYR A 19 -12.71 0.99 9.16
C TYR A 19 -14.08 0.73 8.51
N LEU A 20 -14.13 -0.11 7.47
CA LEU A 20 -15.37 -0.59 6.86
C LEU A 20 -15.98 -1.80 7.58
N GLY A 21 -15.43 -2.22 8.73
CA GLY A 21 -15.94 -3.33 9.54
C GLY A 21 -15.31 -4.68 9.26
N GLY A 22 -14.25 -4.73 8.45
CA GLY A 22 -13.47 -5.94 8.20
C GLY A 22 -12.69 -6.43 9.42
N ASN A 23 -12.25 -7.69 9.34
CA ASN A 23 -11.42 -8.36 10.33
C ASN A 23 -9.92 -8.19 10.01
N ASN A 24 -9.06 -8.83 10.80
CA ASN A 24 -7.61 -8.75 10.66
C ASN A 24 -7.02 -9.86 9.77
N GLU A 25 -7.80 -10.74 9.16
CA GLU A 25 -7.24 -11.82 8.34
C GLU A 25 -6.55 -11.26 7.09
N MET A 26 -5.35 -11.74 6.81
CA MET A 26 -4.59 -11.40 5.61
C MET A 26 -3.78 -12.61 5.16
N VAL A 27 -3.93 -12.97 3.89
CA VAL A 27 -3.14 -14.03 3.26
C VAL A 27 -2.71 -13.52 1.90
N LEU A 28 -1.41 -13.53 1.62
CA LEU A 28 -0.85 -13.09 0.35
C LEU A 28 0.15 -14.13 -0.17
N ARG A 29 0.27 -14.22 -1.48
CA ARG A 29 1.31 -14.96 -2.18
C ARG A 29 1.97 -14.06 -3.22
N LEU A 30 3.26 -14.27 -3.44
CA LEU A 30 3.98 -13.68 -4.56
C LEU A 30 3.67 -14.50 -5.82
N VAL A 31 3.19 -13.82 -6.87
CA VAL A 31 2.92 -14.44 -8.17
C VAL A 31 4.13 -14.28 -9.09
N SER A 32 4.69 -13.07 -9.14
CA SER A 32 5.90 -12.77 -9.91
C SER A 32 6.60 -11.54 -9.38
N ALA A 33 7.92 -11.46 -9.57
CA ALA A 33 8.67 -10.23 -9.38
C ALA A 33 9.77 -10.11 -10.43
N LYS A 34 9.95 -8.90 -10.96
CA LYS A 34 10.94 -8.60 -12.00
C LYS A 34 11.70 -7.34 -11.67
N ASP A 35 12.95 -7.26 -12.08
CA ASP A 35 13.75 -6.04 -12.00
C ASP A 35 13.22 -4.96 -12.97
N ARG A 36 13.80 -3.76 -12.91
CA ARG A 36 13.44 -2.64 -13.80
C ARG A 36 13.60 -2.93 -15.30
N LEU A 37 14.35 -3.96 -15.69
CA LEU A 37 14.57 -4.38 -17.08
C LEU A 37 13.63 -5.52 -17.48
N GLY A 38 12.71 -5.94 -16.60
CA GLY A 38 11.79 -7.04 -16.84
C GLY A 38 12.42 -8.42 -16.68
N ARG A 39 13.58 -8.52 -16.02
CA ARG A 39 14.28 -9.78 -15.77
C ARG A 39 13.86 -10.36 -14.43
N ASP A 40 13.84 -11.68 -14.34
CA ASP A 40 13.55 -12.36 -13.07
C ASP A 40 14.62 -12.04 -12.03
N ILE A 41 14.21 -11.96 -10.78
CA ILE A 41 15.09 -11.65 -9.64
C ILE A 41 15.70 -12.95 -9.13
N PRO A 42 17.04 -13.11 -9.14
CA PRO A 42 17.71 -14.31 -8.64
C PRO A 42 17.50 -14.53 -7.13
N GLN A 43 17.52 -15.79 -6.70
CA GLN A 43 17.38 -16.25 -5.30
C GLN A 43 18.55 -15.86 -4.38
N SER A 44 19.42 -14.94 -4.78
CA SER A 44 20.52 -14.41 -3.97
C SER A 44 20.72 -12.92 -4.20
N ASP A 45 19.74 -12.28 -4.84
CA ASP A 45 19.80 -10.87 -5.20
C ASP A 45 19.47 -10.01 -3.98
N LEU A 46 20.53 -9.45 -3.38
CA LEU A 46 20.44 -8.54 -2.25
C LEU A 46 20.45 -7.06 -2.67
N THR A 47 20.62 -6.76 -3.96
CA THR A 47 20.94 -5.40 -4.43
C THR A 47 19.81 -4.77 -5.24
N THR A 48 18.97 -5.57 -5.91
CA THR A 48 17.85 -5.04 -6.69
C THR A 48 16.85 -4.33 -5.78
N ALA A 49 16.69 -3.03 -5.99
CA ALA A 49 15.80 -2.18 -5.21
C ALA A 49 14.59 -1.68 -6.01
N GLU A 50 14.59 -1.81 -7.33
CA GLU A 50 13.58 -1.28 -8.26
C GLU A 50 13.09 -2.36 -9.21
N GLY A 51 11.81 -2.26 -9.60
CA GLY A 51 11.15 -3.25 -10.44
C GLY A 51 9.65 -3.35 -10.13
N GLU A 52 9.05 -4.47 -10.52
CA GLU A 52 7.64 -4.75 -10.33
C GLU A 52 7.42 -6.06 -9.56
N ALA A 53 6.34 -6.13 -8.80
CA ALA A 53 5.89 -7.34 -8.13
C ALA A 53 4.38 -7.48 -8.25
N HIS A 54 3.92 -8.71 -8.44
CA HIS A 54 2.52 -9.10 -8.46
C HIS A 54 2.23 -9.99 -7.28
N LEU A 55 1.31 -9.56 -6.41
CA LEU A 55 0.82 -10.32 -5.27
C LEU A 55 -0.66 -10.66 -5.47
N GLN A 56 -1.07 -11.81 -4.97
CA GLN A 56 -2.48 -12.21 -4.92
C GLN A 56 -2.83 -12.73 -3.54
N GLY A 57 -4.10 -12.61 -3.16
CA GLY A 57 -4.55 -13.16 -1.89
C GLY A 57 -5.86 -12.56 -1.44
N GLN A 58 -5.99 -12.33 -0.13
CA GLN A 58 -7.18 -11.74 0.45
C GLN A 58 -6.88 -10.97 1.74
N ILE A 59 -7.73 -10.00 2.04
CA ILE A 59 -7.84 -9.35 3.36
C ILE A 59 -9.30 -9.41 3.80
N SER A 60 -9.58 -9.92 5.00
CA SER A 60 -10.95 -10.05 5.53
C SER A 60 -11.93 -10.74 4.57
N GLY A 61 -11.46 -11.78 3.86
CA GLY A 61 -12.25 -12.50 2.85
C GLY A 61 -12.45 -11.76 1.52
N ILE A 62 -11.93 -10.53 1.37
CA ILE A 62 -11.98 -9.77 0.13
C ILE A 62 -10.80 -10.19 -0.74
N PRO A 63 -11.03 -10.73 -1.96
CA PRO A 63 -9.95 -11.13 -2.85
C PRO A 63 -9.18 -9.91 -3.37
N LEU A 64 -7.85 -10.04 -3.45
CA LEU A 64 -6.93 -9.00 -3.85
C LEU A 64 -6.01 -9.46 -4.98
N ASP A 65 -5.79 -8.56 -5.93
CA ASP A 65 -4.75 -8.64 -6.96
C ASP A 65 -3.96 -7.32 -6.90
N ILE A 66 -2.72 -7.39 -6.38
CA ILE A 66 -1.91 -6.21 -6.06
C ILE A 66 -0.72 -6.17 -7.02
N ARG A 67 -0.60 -5.07 -7.75
CA ARG A 67 0.57 -4.77 -8.56
C ARG A 67 1.37 -3.66 -7.92
N LEU A 68 2.58 -3.99 -7.50
CA LEU A 68 3.55 -3.06 -6.95
C LEU A 68 4.52 -2.68 -8.07
N ASN A 69 4.67 -1.39 -8.31
CA ASN A 69 5.65 -0.88 -9.26
C ASN A 69 6.54 0.14 -8.56
N LYS A 70 7.77 -0.28 -8.28
CA LYS A 70 8.81 0.58 -7.72
C LYS A 70 9.73 1.01 -8.84
N TYR A 71 9.18 1.83 -9.73
CA TYR A 71 9.92 2.51 -10.78
C TYR A 71 9.36 3.92 -10.93
N ALA A 72 10.21 4.91 -10.68
CA ALA A 72 9.84 6.30 -10.91
C ALA A 72 9.97 6.70 -12.40
N GLY A 73 10.75 5.97 -13.20
CA GLY A 73 11.12 6.46 -14.52
C GLY A 73 11.82 7.84 -14.50
N PRO A 74 12.25 8.32 -15.68
CA PRO A 74 13.00 9.57 -15.77
C PRO A 74 12.17 10.81 -15.44
N ALA A 75 10.85 10.74 -15.61
CA ALA A 75 9.92 11.86 -15.39
C ALA A 75 9.49 12.03 -13.92
N GLY A 76 9.92 11.14 -13.02
CA GLY A 76 9.40 11.06 -11.66
C GLY A 76 8.02 10.39 -11.67
N GLY A 77 7.97 9.15 -11.19
CA GLY A 77 6.82 8.29 -11.41
C GLY A 77 5.64 8.72 -10.59
N GLN A 78 4.47 8.22 -10.96
CA GLN A 78 3.26 8.42 -10.19
C GLN A 78 3.45 7.84 -8.79
N LYS A 79 3.60 8.70 -7.77
CA LYS A 79 3.50 8.28 -6.36
C LYS A 79 2.01 8.24 -6.04
N GLY A 80 1.42 7.07 -6.17
CA GLY A 80 -0.02 6.92 -5.99
C GLY A 80 -0.48 5.47 -5.84
N LEU A 81 -1.77 5.32 -5.61
CA LEU A 81 -2.48 4.05 -5.46
C LEU A 81 -3.73 4.07 -6.34
N ARG A 82 -4.01 2.97 -7.03
CA ARG A 82 -5.31 2.76 -7.69
C ARG A 82 -5.95 1.49 -7.19
N LEU A 83 -7.19 1.61 -6.74
CA LEU A 83 -8.04 0.52 -6.32
C LEU A 83 -9.11 0.29 -7.37
N TYR A 84 -9.06 -0.87 -8.02
CA TYR A 84 -10.09 -1.30 -8.96
C TYR A 84 -11.12 -2.12 -8.20
N LEU A 85 -12.35 -1.60 -8.12
CA LEU A 85 -13.44 -2.25 -7.41
C LEU A 85 -14.17 -3.23 -8.32
N ARG A 86 -14.85 -4.21 -7.73
CA ARG A 86 -15.55 -5.28 -8.46
C ARG A 86 -16.65 -4.75 -9.39
N ASP A 87 -17.26 -3.63 -9.05
CA ASP A 87 -18.30 -2.98 -9.85
C ASP A 87 -17.75 -2.10 -10.98
N GLY A 88 -16.43 -2.10 -11.18
CA GLY A 88 -15.76 -1.34 -12.24
C GLY A 88 -15.38 0.08 -11.84
N ARG A 89 -15.75 0.55 -10.64
CA ARG A 89 -15.30 1.84 -10.13
C ARG A 89 -13.81 1.80 -9.79
N ILE A 90 -13.16 2.95 -9.91
CA ILE A 90 -11.75 3.13 -9.57
C ILE A 90 -11.61 4.22 -8.51
N ILE A 91 -10.92 3.91 -7.41
CA ILE A 91 -10.46 4.92 -6.46
C ILE A 91 -8.98 5.15 -6.74
N SER A 92 -8.61 6.37 -7.14
CA SER A 92 -7.24 6.75 -7.44
C SER A 92 -6.77 7.80 -6.46
N HIS A 93 -5.67 7.52 -5.76
CA HIS A 93 -4.91 8.51 -5.03
C HIS A 93 -3.63 8.80 -5.80
N ASP A 94 -3.37 10.08 -6.03
CA ASP A 94 -2.24 10.57 -6.80
C ASP A 94 -1.65 11.82 -6.15
N ARG A 95 -0.35 12.06 -6.37
CA ARG A 95 0.30 13.29 -5.94
C ARG A 95 0.62 14.18 -7.13
N ARG A 96 0.02 15.37 -7.17
CA ARG A 96 0.19 16.35 -8.24
C ARG A 96 0.80 17.63 -7.69
N GLY A 97 2.11 17.80 -7.90
CA GLY A 97 2.88 18.91 -7.32
C GLY A 97 2.87 18.87 -5.79
N THR A 98 2.27 19.89 -5.17
CA THR A 98 2.13 20.02 -3.71
C THR A 98 0.83 19.48 -3.16
N GLU A 99 -0.06 18.95 -4.02
CA GLU A 99 -1.37 18.44 -3.63
C GLU A 99 -1.41 16.91 -3.67
N ASP A 100 -2.15 16.33 -2.73
CA ASP A 100 -2.68 14.98 -2.86
C ASP A 100 -4.10 15.06 -3.45
N VAL A 101 -4.33 14.25 -4.47
CA VAL A 101 -5.56 14.23 -5.27
C VAL A 101 -6.20 12.86 -5.14
N LEU A 102 -7.45 12.84 -4.71
CA LEU A 102 -8.30 11.65 -4.65
C LEU A 102 -9.35 11.73 -5.76
N GLU A 103 -9.47 10.69 -6.56
CA GLU A 103 -10.46 10.56 -7.62
C GLU A 103 -11.29 9.30 -7.42
N VAL A 104 -12.60 9.43 -7.57
CA VAL A 104 -13.51 8.29 -7.74
C VAL A 104 -14.02 8.35 -9.17
N ILE A 105 -13.72 7.29 -9.93
CA ILE A 105 -14.02 7.18 -11.35
C ILE A 105 -15.08 6.10 -11.53
N ASP A 106 -16.21 6.48 -12.13
CA ASP A 106 -17.31 5.59 -12.50
C ASP A 106 -17.60 5.76 -14.01
N GLY A 107 -16.96 4.92 -14.82
CA GLY A 107 -16.98 5.03 -16.28
C GLY A 107 -16.44 6.38 -16.75
N LYS A 108 -17.33 7.27 -17.21
CA LYS A 108 -16.99 8.63 -17.67
C LYS A 108 -17.11 9.70 -16.59
N VAL A 109 -17.74 9.38 -15.46
CA VAL A 109 -17.94 10.31 -14.35
C VAL A 109 -16.70 10.27 -13.45
N VAL A 110 -16.13 11.45 -13.18
CA VAL A 110 -14.98 11.60 -12.29
C VAL A 110 -15.33 12.59 -11.21
N GLN A 111 -15.34 12.13 -9.95
CA GLN A 111 -15.36 12.98 -8.78
C GLN A 111 -13.94 13.16 -8.29
N ARG A 112 -13.54 14.39 -7.98
CA ARG A 112 -12.17 14.73 -7.59
C ARG A 112 -12.18 15.62 -6.34
N TRP A 113 -11.30 15.28 -5.41
CA TRP A 113 -10.96 16.09 -4.26
C TRP A 113 -9.45 16.31 -4.25
N SER A 114 -9.03 17.51 -3.88
CA SER A 114 -7.62 17.85 -3.70
C SER A 114 -7.42 18.38 -2.30
N ILE A 115 -6.29 18.02 -1.69
CA ILE A 115 -5.82 18.60 -0.44
C ILE A 115 -4.40 19.10 -0.61
N THR A 116 -4.15 20.34 -0.17
CA THR A 116 -2.82 20.93 -0.17
C THR A 116 -1.96 20.29 0.91
N GLY A 117 -0.71 20.00 0.58
CA GLY A 117 0.20 19.30 1.49
C GLY A 117 0.00 17.79 1.43
N THR A 118 0.97 17.07 2.01
CA THR A 118 1.00 15.60 1.90
C THR A 118 0.03 14.96 2.89
N ILE A 119 -0.65 13.88 2.52
CA ILE A 119 -1.44 13.04 3.43
C ILE A 119 -0.63 12.68 4.67
N TYR A 120 0.66 12.37 4.49
CA TYR A 120 1.56 12.10 5.62
C TYR A 120 1.64 13.25 6.64
N ALA A 121 1.74 14.49 6.16
CA ALA A 121 1.78 15.67 7.03
C ALA A 121 0.45 15.88 7.77
N HIS A 122 -0.67 15.69 7.09
CA HIS A 122 -2.00 15.72 7.71
C HIS A 122 -2.14 14.60 8.75
N CYS A 123 -1.74 13.37 8.43
CA CYS A 123 -1.75 12.26 9.37
C CYS A 123 -0.89 12.55 10.62
N LEU A 124 0.32 13.09 10.46
CA LEU A 124 1.15 13.45 11.61
C LEU A 124 0.47 14.52 12.48
N ALA A 125 -0.02 15.59 11.87
CA ALA A 125 -0.62 16.71 12.59
C ALA A 125 -1.92 16.30 13.31
N GLU A 126 -2.78 15.52 12.65
CA GLU A 126 -4.13 15.23 13.14
C GLU A 126 -4.21 13.92 13.92
N GLN A 127 -3.49 12.89 13.49
CA GLN A 127 -3.64 11.53 14.01
C GLN A 127 -2.62 11.22 15.10
N ILE A 128 -1.43 11.85 15.07
CA ILE A 128 -0.32 11.51 15.96
C ILE A 128 -0.02 12.64 16.95
N LEU A 129 0.17 13.87 16.48
CA LEU A 129 0.67 14.98 17.29
C LEU A 129 -0.41 15.94 17.78
N GLY A 130 -1.64 15.82 17.24
CA GLY A 130 -2.74 16.72 17.56
C GLY A 130 -3.34 16.47 18.96
N ALA A 131 -4.05 17.46 19.49
CA ALA A 131 -4.69 17.39 20.81
C ALA A 131 -5.75 16.27 20.92
N GLN A 132 -6.30 15.81 19.79
CA GLN A 132 -7.19 14.66 19.71
C GLN A 132 -6.52 13.51 18.95
N SER A 133 -5.24 13.26 19.19
CA SER A 133 -4.49 12.17 18.55
C SER A 133 -5.13 10.81 18.82
N LEU A 134 -4.75 9.80 18.03
CA LEU A 134 -5.17 8.41 18.24
C LEU A 134 -4.80 7.91 19.64
N PHE A 135 -3.66 8.38 20.17
CA PHE A 135 -3.19 8.04 21.52
C PHE A 135 -4.13 8.54 22.61
N GLU A 136 -4.73 9.72 22.43
CA GLU A 136 -5.66 10.29 23.40
C GLU A 136 -7.07 9.73 23.23
N ARG A 137 -7.59 9.71 22.00
CA ARG A 137 -9.00 9.39 21.75
C ARG A 137 -9.29 7.89 21.73
N CYS A 138 -8.31 7.06 21.37
CA CYS A 138 -8.48 5.61 21.31
C CYS A 138 -7.14 4.87 21.53
N PRO A 139 -6.56 4.91 22.75
CA PRO A 139 -5.26 4.33 23.03
C PRO A 139 -5.16 2.83 22.69
N GLN A 140 -6.27 2.09 22.82
CA GLN A 140 -6.28 0.66 22.49
C GLN A 140 -6.06 0.41 20.99
N GLU A 141 -6.52 1.31 20.14
CA GLU A 141 -6.36 1.18 18.68
C GLU A 141 -4.91 1.39 18.24
N VAL A 142 -4.08 2.08 19.04
CA VAL A 142 -2.64 2.21 18.77
C VAL A 142 -1.97 0.84 18.77
N SER A 143 -2.21 0.03 19.79
CA SER A 143 -1.65 -1.33 19.90
C SER A 143 -2.16 -2.22 18.78
N GLN A 144 -3.45 -2.12 18.44
CA GLN A 144 -4.07 -2.90 17.37
C GLN A 144 -3.52 -2.52 15.98
N THR A 145 -3.41 -1.22 15.70
CA THR A 145 -2.81 -0.70 14.47
C THR A 145 -1.37 -1.17 14.36
N THR A 146 -0.60 -1.06 15.45
CA THR A 146 0.81 -1.50 15.51
C THR A 146 0.94 -2.99 15.22
N LEU A 147 0.09 -3.83 15.81
CA LEU A 147 0.08 -5.27 15.53
C LEU A 147 -0.18 -5.54 14.04
N ARG A 148 -1.17 -4.86 13.44
CA ARG A 148 -1.44 -4.98 12.01
C ARG A 148 -0.23 -4.57 11.16
N ARG A 149 0.49 -3.50 11.54
CA ARG A 149 1.72 -3.09 10.84
C ARG A 149 2.78 -4.19 10.90
N LEU A 150 2.98 -4.81 12.06
CA LEU A 150 3.99 -5.87 12.25
C LEU A 150 3.68 -7.09 11.37
N GLU A 151 2.43 -7.55 11.37
CA GLU A 151 2.01 -8.70 10.56
C GLU A 151 2.14 -8.44 9.05
N GLU A 152 1.89 -7.21 8.59
CA GLU A 152 2.10 -6.83 7.19
C GLU A 152 3.57 -6.83 6.79
N VAL A 153 4.43 -6.30 7.67
CA VAL A 153 5.88 -6.32 7.47
C VAL A 153 6.39 -7.77 7.46
N GLU A 154 5.96 -8.59 8.41
CA GLU A 154 6.35 -10.00 8.50
C GLU A 154 5.91 -10.80 7.26
N CYS A 155 4.68 -10.57 6.78
CA CYS A 155 4.18 -11.17 5.56
C CYS A 155 5.05 -10.79 4.35
N LEU A 156 5.32 -9.51 4.16
CA LEU A 156 6.16 -9.03 3.05
C LEU A 156 7.59 -9.54 3.14
N LEU A 157 8.17 -9.62 4.36
CA LEU A 157 9.48 -10.20 4.58
C LEU A 157 9.52 -11.69 4.22
N THR A 158 8.49 -12.45 4.59
CA THR A 158 8.39 -13.87 4.23
C THR A 158 8.31 -14.04 2.71
N LEU A 159 7.46 -13.27 2.03
CA LEU A 159 7.37 -13.30 0.57
C LEU A 159 8.69 -12.91 -0.11
N GLN A 160 9.42 -11.98 0.48
CA GLN A 160 10.72 -11.57 0.01
C GLN A 160 11.79 -12.64 0.18
N GLN A 161 11.80 -13.34 1.31
CA GLN A 161 12.71 -14.46 1.57
C GLN A 161 12.38 -15.65 0.66
N GLN A 162 11.10 -15.89 0.36
CA GLN A 162 10.69 -16.90 -0.63
C GLN A 162 11.24 -16.58 -2.04
N LEU A 163 11.29 -15.29 -2.40
CA LEU A 163 11.85 -14.83 -3.67
C LEU A 163 13.38 -14.90 -3.71
N ARG A 164 14.06 -14.43 -2.66
CA ARG A 164 15.50 -14.13 -2.63
C ARG A 164 16.32 -15.07 -1.77
N GLY A 165 15.72 -16.13 -1.24
CA GLY A 165 16.33 -16.94 -0.21
C GLY A 165 16.32 -16.24 1.17
N PRO A 166 16.65 -16.99 2.24
CA PRO A 166 16.77 -16.41 3.58
C PRO A 166 17.86 -15.34 3.62
N HIS A 167 17.61 -14.29 4.40
CA HIS A 167 18.57 -13.23 4.71
C HIS A 167 19.33 -13.56 5.99
#